data_AF-A0A364VCQ1-F1
#
_entry.id   AF-A0A364VCQ1-F1
#
_cell.length_a   1.000
_cell.length_b   1.000
_cell.length_c   1.000
_cell.angle_alpha   90.00
_cell.angle_beta   90.00
_cell.angle_gamma   90.00
#
_symmetry.space_group_name_H-M   'P 1'
#
loop_
_entity.id
_entity.type
_entity.pdbx_description
1 polymer ?
#
loop_
_entity_poly.entity_id
_entity_poly.type
_entity_poly.pdbx_seq_one_letter_code
_entity_poly.pdbx_strand_id
1 'polypeptide(L)'
;MLAVSIAIPARNSVVEAAIADHIPVAELIPHLVDPEPGQHWVLSRATGDIRPEHSLDQAGVRPGERLTLEQSEVGRCPTPPIDAVDELTGSVGTNHSTWICAIIAALFAIRSVPVWNPLQFHPARQLAFLPGGLPGMLAGHAGGRPTAEGADNASQQASSQASEAASWLTDSGALVPLVLIALAALATAALSLHDRRFVPIAAILGFGAGLHVNVMCGCLLATALVWRRGFTRVLLVALTAFAAINVAPGVTLLVALVVLAISGQIAVGVAGIKLPRVPATGVFREPVDNSAGSAVPTHSALVVACCIAIVACVMQILPPGSQHPSGWVCALLVMVVLTGVSSRDCRPVHATAVAVMAAVVGLWLAWHVSWGVLVLALLAVPLIKPTSPLFGRAVDAVENVAFAACVPLALHTTGLFEAIRGIG
;
A
#
# COMPACT_ATOMS: atom_id res chain seq x y z
N MET A 1 13.08 -50.61 6.01
CA MET A 1 13.71 -50.65 7.35
C MET A 1 15.21 -50.79 7.15
N LEU A 2 16.00 -49.89 7.76
CA LEU A 2 17.45 -49.84 7.72
C LEU A 2 18.02 -50.17 9.10
N ALA A 3 18.97 -51.10 9.14
CA ALA A 3 19.79 -51.30 10.33
C ALA A 3 20.89 -50.22 10.33
N VAL A 4 20.95 -49.41 11.38
CA VAL A 4 21.92 -48.32 11.52
C VAL A 4 22.53 -48.32 12.92
N SER A 5 23.78 -47.87 13.03
CA SER A 5 24.47 -47.68 14.29
C SER A 5 24.60 -46.19 14.58
N ILE A 6 23.90 -45.69 15.59
CA ILE A 6 23.90 -44.26 15.96
C ILE A 6 24.76 -44.08 17.21
N ALA A 7 25.90 -43.42 17.06
CA ALA A 7 26.73 -43.01 18.19
C ALA A 7 26.21 -41.68 18.76
N ILE A 8 26.08 -41.61 20.08
CA ILE A 8 25.68 -40.40 20.83
C ILE A 8 26.84 -40.03 21.75
N PRO A 9 27.81 -39.23 21.28
CA PRO A 9 29.03 -38.91 22.03
C PRO A 9 28.74 -38.24 23.38
N ALA A 10 27.72 -37.37 23.44
CA ALA A 10 27.30 -36.69 24.67
C ALA A 10 26.87 -37.63 25.81
N ARG A 11 26.40 -38.84 25.46
CA ARG A 11 26.01 -39.89 26.42
C ARG A 11 27.04 -41.04 26.49
N ASN A 12 28.16 -40.92 25.77
CA ASN A 12 29.16 -41.99 25.56
C ASN A 12 28.50 -43.35 25.24
N SER A 13 27.50 -43.34 24.36
CA SER A 13 26.66 -44.51 24.05
C SER A 13 26.54 -44.73 22.55
N VAL A 14 26.26 -45.98 22.15
CA VAL A 14 25.96 -46.35 20.79
C VAL A 14 24.64 -47.12 20.80
N VAL A 15 23.71 -46.70 19.95
CA VAL A 15 22.40 -47.31 19.77
C VAL A 15 22.40 -48.03 18.43
N GLU A 16 22.25 -49.34 18.45
CA GLU A 16 21.99 -50.15 17.26
C GLU A 16 20.47 -50.28 17.10
N ALA A 17 19.91 -49.75 16.02
CA ALA A 17 18.47 -49.72 15.81
C ALA A 17 18.11 -50.10 14.37
N ALA A 18 17.00 -50.83 14.23
CA ALA A 18 16.32 -51.04 12.96
C ALA A 18 15.26 -49.95 12.81
N ILE A 19 15.54 -48.95 11.96
CA ILE A 19 14.70 -47.76 11.80
C ILE A 19 13.95 -47.84 10.47
N ALA A 20 12.70 -47.38 10.43
CA ALA A 20 12.00 -47.24 9.16
C ALA A 20 12.64 -46.11 8.33
N ASP A 21 12.97 -46.44 7.09
CA ASP A 21 13.73 -45.61 6.14
C ASP A 21 13.01 -44.35 5.66
N HIS A 22 11.68 -44.34 5.75
CA HIS A 22 10.80 -43.27 5.29
C HIS A 22 10.44 -42.25 6.38
N ILE A 23 10.79 -42.49 7.65
CA ILE A 23 10.47 -41.57 8.74
C ILE A 23 11.47 -40.40 8.72
N PRO A 24 11.01 -39.14 8.80
CA PRO A 24 11.87 -37.97 8.88
C PRO A 24 12.79 -38.00 10.12
N VAL A 25 14.01 -37.51 9.99
CA VAL A 25 14.98 -37.47 11.10
C VAL A 25 14.47 -36.67 12.30
N ALA A 26 13.69 -35.60 12.06
CA ALA A 26 13.06 -34.81 13.12
C ALA A 26 12.14 -35.65 14.04
N GLU A 27 11.46 -36.65 13.49
CA GLU A 27 10.58 -37.55 14.25
C GLU A 27 11.36 -38.65 14.97
N LEU A 28 12.58 -38.97 14.50
CA LEU A 28 13.45 -39.96 15.12
C LEU A 28 14.19 -39.41 16.35
N ILE A 29 14.59 -38.14 16.34
CA ILE A 29 15.40 -37.53 17.41
C ILE A 29 14.78 -37.67 18.81
N PRO A 30 13.48 -37.39 19.04
CA PRO A 30 12.84 -37.54 20.36
C PRO A 30 12.81 -38.99 20.88
N HIS A 31 13.02 -39.99 20.01
CA HIS A 31 13.09 -41.39 20.41
C HIS A 31 14.52 -41.84 20.75
N LEU A 32 15.53 -41.03 20.42
CA LEU A 32 16.94 -41.31 20.67
C LEU A 32 17.49 -40.51 21.85
N VAL A 33 16.96 -39.30 22.05
CA VAL A 33 17.35 -38.37 23.11
C VAL A 33 16.09 -37.63 23.60
N ASP A 34 16.07 -37.22 24.87
CA ASP A 34 15.04 -36.35 25.44
C ASP A 34 15.50 -34.88 25.33
N PRO A 35 15.09 -34.13 24.28
CA PRO A 35 15.55 -32.76 24.10
C PRO A 35 14.86 -31.79 25.08
N GLU A 36 15.63 -30.92 25.74
CA GLU A 36 15.07 -29.78 26.46
C GLU A 36 14.69 -28.65 25.48
N PRO A 37 13.70 -27.79 25.80
CA PRO A 37 13.35 -26.65 24.96
C PRO A 37 14.55 -25.74 24.66
N GLY A 38 14.85 -25.51 23.38
CA GLY A 38 15.98 -24.70 22.92
C GLY A 38 17.25 -25.48 22.56
N GLN A 39 17.27 -26.81 22.77
CA GLN A 39 18.35 -27.67 22.30
C GLN A 39 18.08 -28.15 20.87
N HIS A 40 19.09 -28.03 20.00
CA HIS A 40 19.03 -28.56 18.64
C HIS A 40 19.99 -29.74 18.51
N TRP A 41 19.46 -30.87 18.08
CA TRP A 41 20.22 -32.11 17.86
C TRP A 41 20.32 -32.38 16.36
N VAL A 42 21.52 -32.67 15.88
CA VAL A 42 21.80 -32.91 14.47
C VAL A 42 22.36 -34.30 14.30
N LEU A 43 21.78 -35.05 13.37
CA LEU A 43 22.26 -36.36 12.96
C LEU A 43 23.23 -36.18 11.80
N SER A 44 24.48 -36.56 11.97
CA SER A 44 25.52 -36.45 10.97
C SER A 44 26.01 -37.83 10.53
N ARG A 45 26.52 -37.88 9.29
CA ARG A 45 27.21 -39.03 8.70
C ARG A 45 28.61 -38.60 8.30
N ALA A 46 29.44 -39.55 7.87
CA ALA A 46 30.80 -39.25 7.43
C ALA A 46 30.88 -38.19 6.29
N THR A 47 29.82 -38.07 5.48
CA THR A 47 29.74 -37.11 4.38
C THR A 47 29.11 -35.77 4.73
N GLY A 48 28.64 -35.56 5.97
CA GLY A 48 28.04 -34.31 6.42
C GLY A 48 26.75 -34.49 7.24
N ASP A 49 26.09 -33.37 7.52
CA ASP A 49 24.90 -33.33 8.36
C ASP A 49 23.63 -33.72 7.57
N ILE A 50 22.76 -34.50 8.20
CA ILE A 50 21.46 -34.88 7.65
C ILE A 50 20.43 -33.86 8.10
N ARG A 51 19.69 -33.29 7.14
CA ARG A 51 18.63 -32.33 7.42
C ARG A 51 17.47 -32.98 8.19
N PRO A 52 16.91 -32.32 9.20
CA PRO A 52 15.86 -32.90 10.04
C PRO A 52 14.58 -33.23 9.26
N GLU A 53 14.30 -32.50 8.18
CA GLU A 53 13.16 -32.73 7.29
C GLU A 53 13.31 -33.94 6.34
N HIS A 54 14.51 -34.48 6.17
CA HIS A 54 14.74 -35.62 5.28
C HIS A 54 14.53 -36.95 6.02
N SER A 55 14.02 -37.94 5.27
CA SER A 55 14.07 -39.34 5.70
C SER A 55 15.45 -39.95 5.48
N LEU A 56 15.74 -41.09 6.11
CA LEU A 56 17.04 -41.76 5.97
C LEU A 56 17.31 -42.21 4.52
N ASP A 57 16.28 -42.58 3.77
CA ASP A 57 16.37 -42.91 2.33
C ASP A 57 16.70 -41.67 1.48
N GLN A 58 15.99 -40.56 1.72
CA GLN A 58 16.27 -39.28 1.05
C GLN A 58 17.66 -38.74 1.37
N ALA A 59 18.16 -39.00 2.57
CA ALA A 59 19.52 -38.67 2.98
C ALA A 59 20.58 -39.64 2.41
N GLY A 60 20.16 -40.70 1.71
CA GLY A 60 21.04 -41.70 1.10
C GLY A 60 21.83 -42.52 2.12
N VAL A 61 21.25 -42.79 3.29
CA VAL A 61 21.86 -43.60 4.35
C VAL A 61 21.78 -45.08 3.97
N ARG A 62 22.93 -45.77 4.01
CA ARG A 62 22.99 -47.20 3.67
C ARG A 62 22.81 -48.08 4.91
N PRO A 63 22.32 -49.33 4.74
CA PRO A 63 22.31 -50.30 5.83
C PRO A 63 23.73 -50.51 6.39
N GLY A 64 23.86 -50.50 7.71
CA GLY A 64 25.13 -50.66 8.44
C GLY A 64 25.97 -49.39 8.54
N GLU A 65 25.49 -48.25 8.04
CA GLU A 65 26.19 -46.99 8.14
C GLU A 65 26.20 -46.46 9.58
N ARG A 66 27.33 -45.90 10.00
CA ARG A 66 27.49 -45.29 11.32
C ARG A 66 27.12 -43.82 11.25
N LEU A 67 26.16 -43.44 12.09
CA LEU A 67 25.69 -42.06 12.24
C LEU A 67 26.14 -41.52 13.60
N THR A 68 26.29 -40.22 13.69
CA THR A 68 26.67 -39.49 14.91
C THR A 68 25.59 -38.49 15.24
N LEU A 69 25.07 -38.53 16.46
CA LEU A 69 24.07 -37.59 16.95
C LEU A 69 24.72 -36.62 17.93
N GLU A 70 24.83 -35.37 17.54
CA GLU A 70 25.49 -34.32 18.32
C GLU A 70 24.53 -33.17 18.61
N GLN A 71 24.69 -32.55 19.78
CA GLN A 71 23.99 -31.32 20.11
C GLN A 71 24.68 -30.18 19.37
N SER A 72 23.97 -29.53 18.45
CA SER A 72 24.48 -28.33 17.80
C SER A 72 24.39 -27.18 18.79
N GLU A 73 25.51 -26.52 19.04
CA GLU A 73 25.51 -25.19 19.65
C GLU A 73 24.66 -24.25 18.76
N VAL A 74 23.84 -23.42 19.40
CA VAL A 74 22.98 -22.43 18.74
C VAL A 74 23.87 -21.55 17.84
N GLY A 75 23.84 -21.79 16.52
CA GLY A 75 24.72 -21.09 15.59
C GLY A 75 25.06 -21.80 14.27
N ARG A 76 24.69 -23.08 14.08
CA ARG A 76 24.87 -23.81 12.80
C ARG A 76 23.55 -24.22 12.12
N CYS A 77 22.50 -23.42 12.24
CA CYS A 77 21.62 -23.31 11.08
C CYS A 77 22.50 -22.73 9.96
N PRO A 78 22.58 -23.32 8.74
CA PRO A 78 23.17 -22.57 7.64
C PRO A 78 22.49 -21.22 7.66
N THR A 79 23.29 -20.16 7.84
CA THR A 79 22.74 -18.80 7.90
C THR A 79 21.83 -18.71 6.69
N PRO A 80 20.51 -18.46 6.87
CA PRO A 80 19.65 -18.25 5.70
C PRO A 80 20.40 -17.26 4.82
N PRO A 81 20.54 -17.52 3.51
CA PRO A 81 21.42 -16.74 2.65
C PRO A 81 21.26 -15.27 3.01
N ILE A 82 22.38 -14.63 3.38
CA ILE A 82 22.42 -13.29 3.98
C ILE A 82 21.81 -12.22 3.03
N ASP A 83 21.36 -12.60 1.85
CA ASP A 83 20.86 -11.72 0.80
C ASP A 83 19.34 -11.43 0.84
N ALA A 84 18.71 -11.47 2.02
CA ALA A 84 17.37 -10.91 2.16
C ALA A 84 17.17 -10.16 3.48
N VAL A 85 17.55 -10.72 4.62
CA VAL A 85 17.24 -10.08 5.92
C VAL A 85 18.11 -8.83 6.14
N ASP A 86 19.41 -8.86 5.83
CA ASP A 86 20.29 -7.69 5.99
C ASP A 86 20.00 -6.59 4.94
N GLU A 87 19.49 -6.95 3.76
CA GLU A 87 18.92 -6.00 2.80
C GLU A 87 17.54 -5.44 3.25
N LEU A 88 16.83 -6.14 4.14
CA LEU A 88 15.48 -5.80 4.63
C LEU A 88 15.47 -5.13 6.02
N THR A 89 16.54 -5.20 6.80
CA THR A 89 16.72 -4.53 8.11
C THR A 89 17.82 -3.48 8.11
N GLY A 90 18.55 -3.31 7.00
CA GLY A 90 19.52 -2.23 6.83
C GLY A 90 18.87 -0.86 7.07
N SER A 91 19.68 0.10 7.56
CA SER A 91 19.25 1.47 7.77
C SER A 91 18.49 1.97 6.54
N VAL A 92 17.23 2.39 6.71
CA VAL A 92 16.44 2.99 5.64
C VAL A 92 17.25 4.18 5.10
N GLY A 93 17.94 3.98 3.98
CA GLY A 93 18.63 5.06 3.30
C GLY A 93 17.63 6.19 3.09
N THR A 94 18.07 7.43 3.28
CA THR A 94 17.26 8.66 3.18
C THR A 94 16.36 8.60 1.94
N ASN A 95 15.12 8.18 2.16
CA ASN A 95 14.25 7.79 1.08
C ASN A 95 13.67 9.08 0.50
N HIS A 96 14.14 9.51 -0.67
CA HIS A 96 13.68 10.76 -1.30
C HIS A 96 12.15 10.73 -1.57
N SER A 97 11.55 9.54 -1.53
CA SER A 97 10.11 9.28 -1.63
C SER A 97 9.28 9.91 -0.50
N THR A 98 9.78 10.00 0.73
CA THR A 98 9.07 10.68 1.82
C THR A 98 8.97 12.18 1.59
N TRP A 99 10.01 12.81 1.03
CA TRP A 99 9.98 14.22 0.64
C TRP A 99 8.99 14.49 -0.49
N ILE A 100 8.90 13.61 -1.49
CA ILE A 100 7.93 13.74 -2.59
C ILE A 100 6.50 13.60 -2.06
N CYS A 101 6.25 12.61 -1.20
CA CYS A 101 4.93 12.43 -0.59
C CYS A 101 4.56 13.60 0.31
N ALA A 102 5.51 14.11 1.10
CA ALA A 102 5.32 15.29 1.95
C ALA A 102 5.08 16.56 1.14
N ILE A 103 5.77 16.75 0.01
CA ILE A 103 5.59 17.91 -0.88
C ILE A 103 4.25 17.80 -1.64
N ILE A 104 3.90 16.63 -2.17
CA ILE A 104 2.59 16.42 -2.81
C ILE A 104 1.45 16.63 -1.78
N ALA A 105 1.59 16.11 -0.55
CA ALA A 105 0.66 16.36 0.54
C ALA A 105 0.61 17.85 0.95
N ALA A 106 1.75 18.54 0.98
CA ALA A 106 1.80 19.98 1.25
C ALA A 106 1.17 20.81 0.11
N LEU A 107 1.34 20.40 -1.14
CA LEU A 107 0.70 21.02 -2.30
C LEU A 107 -0.83 20.79 -2.29
N PHE A 108 -1.29 19.63 -1.82
CA PHE A 108 -2.70 19.39 -1.52
C PHE A 108 -3.24 20.28 -0.39
N ALA A 109 -2.40 20.66 0.58
CA ALA A 109 -2.79 21.52 1.70
C ALA A 109 -2.78 23.02 1.38
N ILE A 110 -1.97 23.47 0.41
CA ILE A 110 -1.80 24.90 0.08
C ILE A 110 -2.86 25.41 -0.91
N ARG A 111 -3.48 24.55 -1.73
CA ARG A 111 -4.58 24.96 -2.62
C ARG A 111 -5.95 24.61 -2.05
N SER A 112 -6.76 25.65 -1.90
CA SER A 112 -8.20 25.61 -1.68
C SER A 112 -8.85 24.49 -2.51
N VAL A 113 -9.42 23.50 -1.80
CA VAL A 113 -10.23 22.37 -2.29
C VAL A 113 -9.74 21.81 -3.64
N PRO A 114 -8.74 20.92 -3.67
CA PRO A 114 -8.30 20.29 -4.91
C PRO A 114 -9.51 19.63 -5.60
N VAL A 115 -9.75 20.00 -6.85
CA VAL A 115 -10.86 19.49 -7.64
C VAL A 115 -10.52 18.10 -8.14
N TRP A 116 -10.91 17.10 -7.34
CA TRP A 116 -10.62 15.69 -7.57
C TRP A 116 -11.60 15.01 -8.53
N ASN A 117 -12.78 15.58 -8.76
CA ASN A 117 -13.70 15.08 -9.77
C ASN A 117 -13.14 15.45 -11.16
N PRO A 118 -12.91 14.48 -12.07
CA PRO A 118 -12.30 14.75 -13.37
C PRO A 118 -13.16 15.67 -14.26
N LEU A 119 -14.44 15.81 -13.96
CA LEU A 119 -15.39 16.65 -14.70
C LEU A 119 -15.52 18.07 -14.13
N GLN A 120 -14.88 18.35 -13.00
CA GLN A 120 -14.89 19.67 -12.37
C GLN A 120 -13.55 20.38 -12.63
N PHE A 121 -13.60 21.71 -12.67
CA PHE A 121 -12.45 22.59 -12.95
C PHE A 121 -12.43 23.74 -11.94
N HIS A 122 -11.24 24.25 -11.60
CA HIS A 122 -11.14 25.43 -10.72
C HIS A 122 -11.82 26.66 -11.36
N PRO A 123 -12.67 27.42 -10.62
CA PRO A 123 -13.23 28.66 -11.12
C PRO A 123 -12.14 29.73 -11.26
N ALA A 124 -12.22 30.54 -12.32
CA ALA A 124 -11.18 31.46 -12.78
C ALA A 124 -10.64 32.44 -11.70
N ARG A 125 -11.41 32.75 -10.65
CA ARG A 125 -11.02 33.68 -9.58
C ARG A 125 -10.06 33.11 -8.52
N GLN A 126 -9.92 31.79 -8.38
CA GLN A 126 -9.06 31.19 -7.34
C GLN A 126 -7.59 31.03 -7.76
N LEU A 127 -7.25 31.30 -9.02
CA LEU A 127 -5.88 31.19 -9.55
C LEU A 127 -5.00 32.42 -9.26
N ALA A 128 -5.58 33.51 -8.78
CA ALA A 128 -4.85 34.69 -8.29
C ALA A 128 -4.37 34.43 -6.85
N PHE A 129 -3.09 34.09 -6.68
CA PHE A 129 -2.50 33.93 -5.35
C PHE A 129 -2.31 35.30 -4.65
N LEU A 130 -3.15 35.55 -3.64
CA LEU A 130 -3.10 36.47 -2.48
C LEU A 130 -2.19 37.72 -2.54
N PRO A 131 -2.77 38.92 -2.26
CA PRO A 131 -3.08 39.24 -0.87
C PRO A 131 -4.49 39.81 -0.65
N GLY A 132 -5.19 39.24 0.35
CA GLY A 132 -6.39 39.84 0.97
C GLY A 132 -7.74 39.32 0.49
N GLY A 133 -8.49 38.68 1.41
CA GLY A 133 -9.96 38.61 1.34
C GLY A 133 -10.58 37.21 1.25
N LEU A 134 -10.95 36.62 2.40
CA LEU A 134 -12.28 35.99 2.55
C LEU A 134 -13.34 37.07 2.22
N PRO A 135 -14.52 36.81 1.60
CA PRO A 135 -15.35 35.60 1.72
C PRO A 135 -16.13 35.22 0.42
N GLY A 136 -16.96 34.17 0.51
CA GLY A 136 -18.19 34.07 -0.29
C GLY A 136 -18.30 32.87 -1.23
N MET A 137 -18.68 31.71 -0.72
CA MET A 137 -19.23 30.63 -1.55
C MET A 137 -20.16 29.74 -0.73
N LEU A 138 -21.30 30.31 -0.32
CA LEU A 138 -22.50 29.56 0.07
C LEU A 138 -23.69 30.29 -0.55
N ALA A 139 -24.02 29.95 -1.80
CA ALA A 139 -25.36 30.12 -2.35
C ALA A 139 -25.46 29.35 -3.67
N GLY A 140 -26.36 28.38 -3.74
CA GLY A 140 -26.88 27.89 -5.02
C GLY A 140 -26.92 26.38 -5.19
N HIS A 141 -27.70 25.67 -4.37
CA HIS A 141 -28.31 24.40 -4.79
C HIS A 141 -29.77 24.35 -4.31
N ALA A 142 -30.70 24.53 -5.24
CA ALA A 142 -32.08 24.07 -5.12
C ALA A 142 -32.49 23.54 -6.50
N GLY A 143 -32.84 22.25 -6.54
CA GLY A 143 -33.15 21.51 -7.75
C GLY A 143 -34.48 21.89 -8.40
N GLY A 144 -34.55 21.68 -9.71
CA GLY A 144 -35.77 21.80 -10.52
C GLY A 144 -35.67 20.92 -11.77
N ARG A 145 -36.79 20.31 -12.16
CA ARG A 145 -36.96 19.48 -13.38
C ARG A 145 -36.48 20.20 -14.65
N PRO A 146 -35.95 19.48 -15.67
CA PRO A 146 -35.42 20.12 -16.87
C PRO A 146 -36.57 20.70 -17.71
N THR A 147 -36.68 22.03 -17.74
CA THR A 147 -37.49 22.79 -18.70
C THR A 147 -36.61 23.23 -19.87
N ALA A 148 -37.21 23.62 -21.00
CA ALA A 148 -36.50 24.11 -22.18
C ALA A 148 -35.56 25.30 -21.89
N GLU A 149 -35.86 26.11 -20.86
CA GLU A 149 -34.97 27.16 -20.33
C GLU A 149 -33.63 26.61 -19.79
N GLY A 150 -33.57 25.35 -19.37
CA GLY A 150 -32.34 24.71 -18.91
C GLY A 150 -31.31 24.48 -20.03
N ALA A 151 -31.76 24.29 -21.27
CA ALA A 151 -30.88 24.14 -22.44
C ALA A 151 -30.30 25.50 -22.86
N ASP A 152 -31.13 26.55 -22.81
CA ASP A 152 -30.69 27.93 -23.08
C ASP A 152 -29.72 28.42 -21.98
N ASN A 153 -29.99 28.10 -20.71
CA ASN A 153 -29.08 28.37 -19.60
C ASN A 153 -27.78 27.57 -19.69
N ALA A 154 -27.81 26.31 -20.16
CA ALA A 154 -26.61 25.51 -20.39
C ALA A 154 -25.77 26.05 -21.56
N SER A 155 -26.41 26.54 -22.63
CA SER A 155 -25.74 27.18 -23.76
C SER A 155 -25.16 28.54 -23.37
N GLN A 156 -25.86 29.32 -22.55
CA GLN A 156 -25.36 30.57 -21.98
C GLN A 156 -24.21 30.31 -21.01
N GLN A 157 -24.30 29.31 -20.14
CA GLN A 157 -23.21 28.88 -19.26
C GLN A 157 -22.00 28.38 -20.05
N ALA A 158 -22.19 27.62 -21.13
CA ALA A 158 -21.10 27.18 -21.99
C ALA A 158 -20.45 28.36 -22.73
N SER A 159 -21.25 29.33 -23.19
CA SER A 159 -20.74 30.54 -23.85
C SER A 159 -20.04 31.49 -22.86
N SER A 160 -20.52 31.61 -21.63
CA SER A 160 -19.91 32.41 -20.58
C SER A 160 -18.60 31.75 -20.11
N GLN A 161 -18.60 30.42 -19.91
CA GLN A 161 -17.40 29.64 -19.62
C GLN A 161 -16.37 29.72 -20.75
N ALA A 162 -16.81 29.69 -22.02
CA ALA A 162 -15.92 29.86 -23.17
C ALA A 162 -15.34 31.29 -23.26
N SER A 163 -16.14 32.31 -22.90
CA SER A 163 -15.68 33.71 -22.86
C SER A 163 -14.71 33.98 -21.69
N GLU A 164 -14.98 33.41 -20.51
CA GLU A 164 -14.05 33.41 -19.38
C GLU A 164 -12.79 32.59 -19.71
N ALA A 165 -12.94 31.49 -20.46
CA ALA A 165 -11.83 30.73 -21.01
C ALA A 165 -10.99 31.53 -22.03
N ALA A 166 -11.59 32.42 -22.82
CA ALA A 166 -10.82 33.29 -23.70
C ALA A 166 -10.06 34.38 -22.90
N SER A 167 -10.65 34.84 -21.79
CA SER A 167 -10.09 35.92 -20.96
C SER A 167 -8.81 35.55 -20.18
N TRP A 168 -8.60 34.26 -19.84
CA TRP A 168 -7.35 33.81 -19.18
C TRP A 168 -6.18 33.69 -20.14
N LEU A 169 -6.41 33.43 -21.43
CA LEU A 169 -5.36 33.44 -22.45
C LEU A 169 -4.75 34.84 -22.60
N THR A 170 -5.48 35.88 -22.18
CA THR A 170 -5.05 37.27 -22.18
C THR A 170 -4.54 37.77 -20.83
N ASP A 171 -4.78 37.05 -19.73
CA ASP A 171 -4.33 37.45 -18.39
C ASP A 171 -2.86 37.05 -18.17
N SER A 172 -1.98 37.97 -18.58
CA SER A 172 -0.54 37.75 -18.66
C SER A 172 0.11 37.40 -17.30
N GLY A 173 -0.54 37.76 -16.17
CA GLY A 173 -0.01 37.53 -14.83
C GLY A 173 -0.02 36.07 -14.37
N ALA A 174 -1.00 35.27 -14.80
CA ALA A 174 -1.11 33.85 -14.43
C ALA A 174 -0.46 32.91 -15.46
N LEU A 175 -0.42 33.31 -16.74
CA LEU A 175 0.18 32.53 -17.81
C LEU A 175 1.69 32.44 -17.71
N VAL A 176 2.37 33.55 -17.41
CA VAL A 176 3.83 33.60 -17.31
C VAL A 176 4.39 32.59 -16.30
N PRO A 177 3.94 32.54 -15.02
CA PRO A 177 4.45 31.56 -14.07
C PRO A 177 4.09 30.12 -14.48
N LEU A 178 2.93 29.88 -15.08
CA LEU A 178 2.52 28.55 -15.54
C LEU A 178 3.43 28.05 -16.68
N VAL A 179 3.71 28.91 -17.66
CA VAL A 179 4.65 28.62 -18.75
C VAL A 179 6.06 28.38 -18.21
N LEU A 180 6.52 29.19 -17.25
CA LEU A 180 7.83 29.00 -16.62
C LEU A 180 7.91 27.67 -15.86
N ILE A 181 6.87 27.29 -15.11
CA ILE A 181 6.81 25.98 -14.42
C ILE A 181 6.79 24.84 -15.44
N ALA A 182 6.02 24.95 -16.53
CA ALA A 182 5.98 23.94 -17.58
C ALA A 182 7.33 23.77 -18.29
N LEU A 183 8.02 24.87 -18.60
CA LEU A 183 9.37 24.84 -19.17
C LEU A 183 10.39 24.25 -18.18
N ALA A 184 10.32 24.61 -16.90
CA ALA A 184 11.15 24.03 -15.85
C ALA A 184 10.88 22.52 -15.67
N ALA A 185 9.62 22.09 -15.77
CA ALA A 185 9.22 20.69 -15.71
C ALA A 185 9.79 19.89 -16.90
N LEU A 186 9.75 20.45 -18.11
CA LEU A 186 10.34 19.83 -19.30
C LEU A 186 11.87 19.76 -19.22
N ALA A 187 12.52 20.84 -18.78
CA ALA A 187 13.97 20.87 -18.58
C ALA A 187 14.40 19.82 -17.55
N THR A 188 13.73 19.74 -16.40
CA THR A 188 14.02 18.74 -15.37
C THR A 188 13.71 17.31 -15.83
N ALA A 189 12.68 17.11 -16.65
CA ALA A 189 12.42 15.82 -17.29
C ALA A 189 13.54 15.41 -18.26
N ALA A 190 14.07 16.33 -19.06
CA ALA A 190 15.22 16.08 -19.93
C ALA A 190 16.50 15.79 -19.12
N LEU A 191 16.75 16.55 -18.05
CA LEU A 191 17.86 16.29 -17.12
C LEU A 191 17.71 14.93 -16.41
N SER A 192 16.47 14.45 -16.20
CA SER A 192 16.22 13.14 -15.62
C SER A 192 16.77 11.98 -16.46
N LEU A 193 16.99 12.19 -17.77
CA LEU A 193 17.67 11.22 -18.64
C LEU A 193 19.16 11.07 -18.30
N HIS A 194 19.78 12.08 -17.69
CA HIS A 194 21.19 12.05 -17.33
C HIS A 194 21.38 11.70 -15.85
N ASP A 195 20.58 12.27 -14.94
CA ASP A 195 20.63 12.01 -13.51
C ASP A 195 19.25 11.65 -12.93
N ARG A 196 19.18 10.53 -12.22
CA ARG A 196 17.95 9.99 -11.62
C ARG A 196 17.37 10.92 -10.54
N ARG A 197 18.17 11.80 -9.94
CA ARG A 197 17.73 12.74 -8.89
C ARG A 197 16.70 13.76 -9.40
N PHE A 198 16.66 14.03 -10.70
CA PHE A 198 15.69 14.96 -11.29
C PHE A 198 14.32 14.35 -11.59
N VAL A 199 14.20 13.01 -11.61
CA VAL A 199 12.90 12.31 -11.79
C VAL A 199 11.81 12.82 -10.83
N PRO A 200 12.05 12.89 -9.51
CA PRO A 200 11.04 13.38 -8.58
C PRO A 200 10.74 14.87 -8.72
N ILE A 201 11.74 15.68 -9.11
CA ILE A 201 11.57 17.12 -9.31
C ILE A 201 10.66 17.37 -10.53
N ALA A 202 10.90 16.64 -11.63
CA ALA A 202 10.06 16.69 -12.83
C ALA A 202 8.60 16.29 -12.52
N ALA A 203 8.41 15.27 -11.68
CA ALA A 203 7.08 14.86 -11.23
C ALA A 203 6.35 15.97 -10.45
N ILE A 204 7.03 16.60 -9.49
CA ILE A 204 6.44 17.67 -8.66
C ILE A 204 6.09 18.89 -9.50
N LEU A 205 6.99 19.32 -10.39
CA LEU A 205 6.75 20.46 -11.28
C LEU A 205 5.63 20.16 -12.28
N GLY A 206 5.61 18.95 -12.85
CA GLY A 206 4.54 18.49 -13.74
C GLY A 206 3.17 18.44 -13.05
N PHE A 207 3.13 17.90 -11.83
CA PHE A 207 1.92 17.86 -11.02
C PHE A 207 1.44 19.27 -10.70
N GLY A 208 2.35 20.14 -10.25
CA GLY A 208 2.06 21.55 -9.96
C GLY A 208 1.49 22.30 -11.15
N ALA A 209 2.05 22.12 -12.35
CA ALA A 209 1.55 22.72 -13.58
C ALA A 209 0.12 22.27 -13.91
N GLY A 210 -0.16 20.97 -13.82
CA GLY A 210 -1.49 20.43 -14.14
C GLY A 210 -2.55 20.67 -13.06
N LEU A 211 -2.14 20.87 -11.79
CA LEU A 211 -3.03 21.17 -10.66
C LEU A 211 -3.81 22.48 -10.84
N HIS A 212 -3.37 23.36 -11.75
CA HIS A 212 -4.14 24.55 -12.15
C HIS A 212 -5.45 24.23 -12.85
N VAL A 213 -5.56 23.06 -13.47
CA VAL A 213 -6.78 22.59 -14.15
C VAL A 213 -7.60 21.74 -13.18
N ASN A 214 -7.07 20.56 -12.83
CA ASN A 214 -7.61 19.63 -11.85
C ASN A 214 -6.54 18.59 -11.47
N VAL A 215 -6.85 17.74 -10.49
CA VAL A 215 -5.89 16.72 -10.00
C VAL A 215 -5.54 15.69 -11.08
N MET A 216 -6.49 15.32 -11.95
CA MET A 216 -6.26 14.39 -13.05
C MET A 216 -5.23 14.93 -14.05
N CYS A 217 -5.34 16.19 -14.46
CA CYS A 217 -4.38 16.86 -15.32
C CYS A 217 -2.99 16.94 -14.68
N GLY A 218 -2.93 17.23 -13.37
CA GLY A 218 -1.68 17.17 -12.59
C GLY A 218 -1.03 15.79 -12.65
N CYS A 219 -1.77 14.73 -12.34
CA CYS A 219 -1.29 13.35 -12.39
C CYS A 219 -0.85 12.93 -13.80
N LEU A 220 -1.62 13.30 -14.83
CA LEU A 220 -1.30 12.99 -16.23
C LEU A 220 -0.01 13.67 -16.69
N LEU A 221 0.14 14.97 -16.43
CA LEU A 221 1.36 15.73 -16.76
C LEU A 221 2.58 15.16 -16.02
N ALA A 222 2.46 14.92 -14.72
CA ALA A 222 3.53 14.31 -13.95
C ALA A 222 3.92 12.93 -14.50
N THR A 223 2.95 12.09 -14.85
CA THR A 223 3.19 10.77 -15.45
C THR A 223 3.87 10.88 -16.81
N ALA A 224 3.44 11.82 -17.65
CA ALA A 224 4.02 12.05 -18.97
C ALA A 224 5.47 12.53 -18.92
N LEU A 225 5.85 13.26 -17.87
CA LEU A 225 7.21 13.78 -17.67
C LEU A 225 8.18 12.76 -17.04
N VAL A 226 7.66 11.69 -16.44
CA VAL A 226 8.50 10.64 -15.81
C VAL A 226 8.65 9.43 -16.74
N TRP A 227 9.74 9.40 -17.49
CA TRP A 227 9.99 8.33 -18.48
C TRP A 227 10.68 7.11 -17.91
N ARG A 228 11.47 7.26 -16.84
CA ARG A 228 12.20 6.15 -16.23
C ARG A 228 11.25 5.21 -15.49
N ARG A 229 11.49 3.90 -15.60
CA ARG A 229 10.81 2.90 -14.77
C ARG A 229 11.30 3.02 -13.31
N GLY A 230 10.41 2.81 -12.36
CA GLY A 230 10.73 2.87 -10.93
C GLY A 230 9.53 3.30 -10.08
N PHE A 231 9.79 3.48 -8.78
CA PHE A 231 8.79 3.85 -7.77
C PHE A 231 7.93 5.05 -8.19
N THR A 232 8.55 6.16 -8.57
CA THR A 232 7.85 7.41 -8.95
C THR A 232 6.88 7.20 -10.11
N ARG A 233 7.27 6.42 -11.12
CA ARG A 233 6.40 6.17 -12.28
C ARG A 233 5.20 5.32 -11.91
N VAL A 234 5.41 4.26 -11.11
CA VAL A 234 4.30 3.40 -10.64
C VAL A 234 3.31 4.21 -9.79
N LEU A 235 3.83 5.03 -8.88
CA LEU A 235 3.03 5.92 -8.03
C LEU A 235 2.16 6.86 -8.88
N LEU A 236 2.76 7.57 -9.84
CA LEU A 236 2.04 8.55 -10.67
C LEU A 236 1.03 7.89 -11.61
N VAL A 237 1.34 6.73 -12.19
CA VAL A 237 0.40 5.96 -13.01
C VAL A 237 -0.80 5.52 -12.16
N ALA A 238 -0.57 5.02 -10.94
CA ALA A 238 -1.63 4.62 -10.03
C ALA A 238 -2.50 5.83 -9.62
N LEU A 239 -1.88 6.96 -9.24
CA LEU A 239 -2.61 8.19 -8.92
C LEU A 239 -3.41 8.74 -10.12
N THR A 240 -2.88 8.61 -11.33
CA THR A 240 -3.60 8.98 -12.56
C THR A 240 -4.83 8.09 -12.75
N ALA A 241 -4.68 6.78 -12.56
CA ALA A 241 -5.79 5.84 -12.66
C ALA A 241 -6.87 6.14 -11.62
N PHE A 242 -6.49 6.38 -10.35
CA PHE A 242 -7.43 6.76 -9.31
C PHE A 242 -8.12 8.10 -9.60
N ALA A 243 -7.39 9.11 -10.07
CA ALA A 243 -7.97 10.40 -10.43
C ALA A 243 -8.96 10.27 -11.60
N ALA A 244 -8.65 9.42 -12.60
CA ALA A 244 -9.51 9.21 -13.76
C ALA A 244 -10.85 8.54 -13.39
N ILE A 245 -10.85 7.61 -12.44
CA ILE A 245 -12.08 6.93 -11.98
C ILE A 245 -12.84 7.72 -10.92
N ASN A 246 -12.31 8.86 -10.45
CA ASN A 246 -12.86 9.60 -9.31
C ASN A 246 -14.09 10.45 -9.63
N VAL A 247 -15.10 9.81 -10.23
CA VAL A 247 -16.41 10.40 -10.49
C VAL A 247 -17.26 10.43 -9.22
N ALA A 248 -17.15 9.39 -8.38
CA ALA A 248 -17.81 9.29 -7.08
C ALA A 248 -16.80 8.85 -6.01
N PRO A 249 -16.55 9.68 -4.97
CA PRO A 249 -15.45 9.43 -4.03
C PRO A 249 -15.64 8.14 -3.22
N GLY A 250 -16.89 7.73 -2.95
CA GLY A 250 -17.18 6.44 -2.32
C GLY A 250 -16.77 5.23 -3.19
N VAL A 251 -16.96 5.30 -4.51
CA VAL A 251 -16.54 4.22 -5.42
C VAL A 251 -15.02 4.17 -5.52
N THR A 252 -14.37 5.32 -5.67
CA THR A 252 -12.90 5.40 -5.71
C THR A 252 -12.27 4.90 -4.43
N LEU A 253 -12.84 5.27 -3.27
CA LEU A 253 -12.41 4.78 -1.95
C LEU A 253 -12.47 3.25 -1.90
N LEU A 254 -13.58 2.66 -2.35
CA LEU A 254 -13.74 1.21 -2.40
C LEU A 254 -12.68 0.56 -3.30
N VAL A 255 -12.48 1.09 -4.51
CA VAL A 255 -11.45 0.57 -5.42
C VAL A 255 -10.06 0.70 -4.79
N ALA A 256 -9.75 1.82 -4.13
CA ALA A 256 -8.46 2.02 -3.47
C ALA A 256 -8.23 1.03 -2.31
N LEU A 257 -9.26 0.74 -1.51
CA LEU A 257 -9.20 -0.28 -0.45
C LEU A 257 -9.02 -1.69 -1.01
N VAL A 258 -9.73 -2.04 -2.08
CA VAL A 258 -9.56 -3.35 -2.75
C VAL A 258 -8.16 -3.48 -3.32
N VAL A 259 -7.67 -2.47 -4.05
CA VAL A 259 -6.32 -2.44 -4.61
C VAL A 259 -5.27 -2.49 -3.50
N LEU A 260 -5.49 -1.84 -2.35
CA LEU A 260 -4.61 -1.92 -1.18
C LEU A 260 -4.53 -3.36 -0.66
N ALA A 261 -5.68 -4.04 -0.50
CA ALA A 261 -5.75 -5.42 -0.01
C ALA A 261 -5.05 -6.42 -0.95
N ILE A 262 -5.17 -6.25 -2.28
CA ILE A 262 -4.53 -7.14 -3.27
C ILE A 262 -3.22 -6.57 -3.84
N SER A 263 -2.67 -5.52 -3.22
CA SER A 263 -1.51 -4.77 -3.75
C SER A 263 -0.25 -5.64 -3.91
N GLY A 264 -0.08 -6.65 -3.07
CA GLY A 264 1.00 -7.64 -3.20
C GLY A 264 0.88 -8.47 -4.48
N GLN A 265 -0.32 -8.95 -4.79
CA GLN A 265 -0.59 -9.75 -5.99
C GLN A 265 -0.42 -8.90 -7.26
N ILE A 266 -0.91 -7.66 -7.25
CA ILE A 266 -0.73 -6.71 -8.35
C ILE A 266 0.77 -6.45 -8.57
N ALA A 267 1.54 -6.22 -7.51
CA ALA A 267 2.98 -5.96 -7.62
C ALA A 267 3.77 -7.14 -8.20
N VAL A 268 3.43 -8.37 -7.82
CA VAL A 268 4.02 -9.60 -8.40
C VAL A 268 3.71 -9.69 -9.90
N GLY A 269 2.44 -9.43 -10.28
CA GLY A 269 2.01 -9.44 -11.67
C GLY A 269 2.71 -8.36 -12.52
N VAL A 270 2.77 -7.13 -12.02
CA VAL A 270 3.42 -5.99 -12.70
C VAL A 270 4.93 -6.18 -12.82
N ALA A 271 5.57 -6.78 -11.82
CA ALA A 271 7.00 -7.10 -11.85
C ALA A 271 7.33 -8.29 -12.77
N GLY A 272 6.32 -9.02 -13.26
CA GLY A 272 6.53 -10.16 -14.16
C GLY A 272 7.26 -11.33 -13.50
N ILE A 273 7.16 -11.47 -12.17
CA ILE A 273 7.76 -12.60 -11.46
C ILE A 273 7.08 -13.88 -11.94
N LYS A 274 7.87 -14.80 -12.50
CA LYS A 274 7.38 -16.11 -12.90
C LYS A 274 7.13 -16.94 -11.65
N LEU A 275 5.86 -17.10 -11.29
CA LEU A 275 5.47 -17.99 -10.20
C LEU A 275 5.81 -19.44 -10.56
N PRO A 276 6.39 -20.21 -9.63
CA PRO A 276 6.66 -21.63 -9.87
C PRO A 276 5.34 -22.36 -10.12
N ARG A 277 5.31 -23.16 -11.20
CA ARG A 277 4.14 -23.99 -11.49
C ARG A 277 4.09 -25.12 -10.48
N VAL A 278 2.98 -25.25 -9.75
CA VAL A 278 2.76 -26.39 -8.86
C VAL A 278 2.57 -27.63 -9.76
N PRO A 279 3.50 -28.61 -9.72
CA PRO A 279 3.35 -29.81 -10.53
C PRO A 279 2.22 -30.67 -9.95
N ALA A 280 1.33 -31.16 -10.80
CA ALA A 280 0.23 -32.04 -10.41
C ALA A 280 0.70 -33.36 -9.74
N THR A 281 1.99 -33.69 -9.86
CA THR A 281 2.61 -34.90 -9.33
C THR A 281 3.19 -34.74 -7.93
N GLY A 282 3.10 -33.56 -7.29
CA GLY A 282 3.61 -33.32 -5.93
C GLY A 282 5.14 -33.32 -5.80
N VAL A 283 5.88 -33.44 -6.91
CA VAL A 283 7.35 -33.40 -6.92
C VAL A 283 7.81 -31.95 -7.04
N PHE A 284 7.97 -31.28 -5.90
CA PHE A 284 8.55 -29.94 -5.85
C PHE A 284 10.04 -30.02 -6.22
N ARG A 285 10.46 -29.22 -7.20
CA ARG A 285 11.89 -29.01 -7.48
C ARG A 285 12.45 -28.06 -6.44
N GLU A 286 13.77 -28.13 -6.21
CA GLU A 286 14.47 -27.20 -5.33
C GLU A 286 14.08 -25.74 -5.64
N PRO A 287 13.80 -24.92 -4.61
CA PRO A 287 13.49 -23.52 -4.80
C PRO A 287 14.67 -22.85 -5.53
N VAL A 288 14.41 -22.36 -6.72
CA VAL A 288 15.37 -21.52 -7.45
C VAL A 288 15.30 -20.14 -6.83
N ASP A 289 16.45 -19.58 -6.43
CA ASP A 289 16.55 -18.21 -5.95
C ASP A 289 16.08 -17.25 -7.04
N ASN A 290 14.82 -16.81 -6.92
CA ASN A 290 14.26 -15.76 -7.74
C ASN A 290 14.42 -14.44 -6.98
N SER A 291 15.24 -13.54 -7.49
CA SER A 291 15.34 -12.20 -6.95
C SER A 291 13.95 -11.53 -6.99
N ALA A 292 13.55 -10.87 -5.90
CA ALA A 292 12.27 -10.17 -5.81
C ALA A 292 12.13 -9.02 -6.86
N GLY A 293 13.21 -8.71 -7.57
CA GLY A 293 13.23 -7.78 -8.70
C GLY A 293 12.60 -6.44 -8.35
N SER A 294 11.79 -5.92 -9.27
CA SER A 294 11.06 -4.65 -9.07
C SER A 294 9.74 -4.80 -8.30
N ALA A 295 9.39 -5.98 -7.77
CA ALA A 295 8.11 -6.16 -7.08
C ALA A 295 8.04 -5.38 -5.77
N VAL A 296 9.15 -5.32 -5.03
CA VAL A 296 9.24 -4.55 -3.78
C VAL A 296 8.97 -3.06 -3.98
N PRO A 297 9.69 -2.35 -4.87
CA PRO A 297 9.42 -0.93 -5.10
C PRO A 297 8.05 -0.69 -5.75
N THR A 298 7.54 -1.63 -6.56
CA THR A 298 6.21 -1.54 -7.16
C THR A 298 5.10 -1.64 -6.12
N HIS A 299 5.20 -2.61 -5.20
CA HIS A 299 4.28 -2.77 -4.09
C HIS A 299 4.27 -1.52 -3.20
N SER A 300 5.45 -1.05 -2.79
CA SER A 300 5.58 0.15 -1.97
C SER A 300 4.96 1.38 -2.64
N ALA A 301 5.17 1.56 -3.95
CA ALA A 301 4.58 2.68 -4.70
C ALA A 301 3.05 2.57 -4.77
N LEU A 302 2.52 1.36 -4.99
CA LEU A 302 1.09 1.12 -5.08
C LEU A 302 0.39 1.37 -3.73
N VAL A 303 0.98 0.91 -2.63
CA VAL A 303 0.45 1.15 -1.27
C VAL A 303 0.38 2.64 -0.97
N VAL A 304 1.46 3.39 -1.25
CA VAL A 304 1.48 4.84 -1.08
C VAL A 304 0.42 5.53 -1.95
N ALA A 305 0.26 5.10 -3.21
CA ALA A 305 -0.78 5.63 -4.10
C ALA A 305 -2.19 5.40 -3.54
N CYS A 306 -2.47 4.18 -3.06
CA CYS A 306 -3.75 3.83 -2.42
C CYS A 306 -4.00 4.69 -1.18
N CYS A 307 -3.01 4.84 -0.30
CA CYS A 307 -3.14 5.67 0.91
C CYS A 307 -3.47 7.12 0.56
N ILE A 308 -2.80 7.72 -0.44
CA ILE A 308 -3.09 9.07 -0.92
C ILE A 308 -4.53 9.15 -1.48
N ALA A 309 -4.93 8.19 -2.31
CA ALA A 309 -6.28 8.14 -2.87
C ALA A 309 -7.36 7.99 -1.78
N ILE A 310 -7.14 7.14 -0.77
CA ILE A 310 -8.03 6.95 0.37
C ILE A 310 -8.23 8.26 1.13
N VAL A 311 -7.13 8.93 1.52
CA VAL A 311 -7.20 10.23 2.22
C VAL A 311 -7.95 11.26 1.39
N ALA A 312 -7.64 11.33 0.09
CA ALA A 312 -8.32 12.24 -0.83
C ALA A 312 -9.83 11.97 -0.94
N CYS A 313 -10.23 10.71 -0.99
CA CYS A 313 -11.65 10.34 -1.03
C CYS A 313 -12.34 10.68 0.29
N VAL A 314 -11.69 10.43 1.44
CA VAL A 314 -12.20 10.81 2.77
C VAL A 314 -12.45 12.31 2.87
N MET A 315 -11.49 13.14 2.40
CA MET A 315 -11.65 14.60 2.41
C MET A 315 -12.75 15.08 1.45
N GLN A 316 -13.06 14.35 0.39
CA GLN A 316 -14.19 14.65 -0.51
C GLN A 316 -15.54 14.22 0.08
N ILE A 317 -15.57 13.06 0.76
CA ILE A 317 -16.78 12.54 1.43
C ILE A 317 -17.15 13.43 2.61
N LEU A 318 -16.16 13.92 3.35
CA LEU A 318 -16.33 14.85 4.45
C LEU A 318 -15.53 16.13 4.19
N PRO A 319 -16.06 17.09 3.41
CA PRO A 319 -15.40 18.35 3.10
C PRO A 319 -15.15 19.21 4.34
N PRO A 320 -14.10 20.04 4.34
CA PRO A 320 -13.84 20.96 5.45
C PRO A 320 -15.01 21.92 5.66
N GLY A 321 -15.38 22.14 6.91
CA GLY A 321 -16.48 23.04 7.29
C GLY A 321 -17.86 22.38 7.24
N SER A 322 -17.94 21.07 6.97
CA SER A 322 -19.19 20.31 7.08
C SER A 322 -19.71 20.36 8.52
N GLN A 323 -20.92 20.92 8.69
CA GLN A 323 -21.59 20.98 9.99
C GLN A 323 -22.43 19.71 10.18
N HIS A 324 -22.19 18.97 11.27
CA HIS A 324 -22.89 17.73 11.62
C HIS A 324 -22.78 16.60 10.58
N PRO A 325 -21.63 15.92 10.48
CA PRO A 325 -21.50 14.75 9.60
C PRO A 325 -22.50 13.65 9.98
N SER A 326 -23.04 12.96 8.97
CA SER A 326 -23.96 11.85 9.21
C SER A 326 -23.27 10.71 9.96
N GLY A 327 -24.03 9.98 10.78
CA GLY A 327 -23.50 8.83 11.53
C GLY A 327 -22.86 7.77 10.62
N TRP A 328 -23.37 7.60 9.40
CA TRP A 328 -22.83 6.68 8.40
C TRP A 328 -21.47 7.11 7.85
N VAL A 329 -21.27 8.41 7.60
CA VAL A 329 -19.97 8.96 7.19
C VAL A 329 -18.95 8.81 8.33
N CYS A 330 -19.35 9.12 9.57
CA CYS A 330 -18.49 8.88 10.73
C CYS A 330 -18.12 7.40 10.89
N ALA A 331 -19.08 6.48 10.72
CA ALA A 331 -18.81 5.05 10.77
C ALA A 331 -17.85 4.60 9.66
N LEU A 332 -17.99 5.12 8.44
CA LEU A 332 -17.06 4.86 7.34
C LEU A 332 -15.64 5.27 7.72
N LEU A 333 -15.46 6.50 8.22
CA LEU A 333 -14.13 7.01 8.60
C LEU A 333 -13.51 6.18 9.72
N VAL A 334 -14.29 5.76 10.73
CA VAL A 334 -13.81 4.84 11.77
C VAL A 334 -13.34 3.51 11.18
N MET A 335 -14.11 2.93 10.25
CA MET A 335 -13.71 1.68 9.58
C MET A 335 -12.43 1.87 8.74
N VAL A 336 -12.29 3.01 8.05
CA VAL A 336 -11.05 3.35 7.33
C VAL A 336 -9.87 3.46 8.30
N VAL A 337 -10.03 4.10 9.48
CA VAL A 337 -8.97 4.12 10.50
C VAL A 337 -8.63 2.71 10.99
N LEU A 338 -9.63 1.85 11.19
CA LEU A 338 -9.42 0.46 11.60
C LEU A 338 -8.69 -0.38 10.55
N THR A 339 -8.80 -0.07 9.26
CA THR A 339 -7.91 -0.70 8.25
C THR A 339 -6.43 -0.40 8.50
N GLY A 340 -6.13 0.64 9.28
CA GLY A 340 -4.79 0.96 9.79
C GLY A 340 -4.13 -0.16 10.61
N VAL A 341 -4.93 -1.08 11.16
CA VAL A 341 -4.45 -2.29 11.84
C VAL A 341 -3.59 -3.16 10.93
N SER A 342 -3.85 -3.16 9.62
CA SER A 342 -3.08 -3.88 8.60
C SER A 342 -1.60 -3.43 8.51
N SER A 343 -1.23 -2.30 9.14
CA SER A 343 0.17 -1.87 9.26
C SER A 343 1.03 -2.84 10.09
N ARG A 344 0.40 -3.70 10.89
CA ARG A 344 1.06 -4.69 11.73
C ARG A 344 1.77 -5.76 10.89
N ASP A 345 2.99 -6.13 11.30
CA ASP A 345 3.80 -7.19 10.67
C ASP A 345 4.07 -6.98 9.16
N CYS A 346 3.81 -5.77 8.65
CA CYS A 346 4.06 -5.34 7.28
C CYS A 346 5.46 -4.72 7.12
N ARG A 347 5.93 -4.65 5.86
CA ARG A 347 7.19 -3.97 5.52
C ARG A 347 7.18 -2.50 5.94
N PRO A 348 8.33 -1.87 6.27
CA PRO A 348 8.38 -0.52 6.83
C PRO A 348 7.61 0.53 6.02
N VAL A 349 7.70 0.50 4.69
CA VAL A 349 7.00 1.47 3.83
C VAL A 349 5.48 1.24 3.84
N HIS A 350 5.04 -0.01 3.85
CA HIS A 350 3.62 -0.34 3.93
C HIS A 350 3.07 0.08 5.29
N ALA A 351 3.73 -0.35 6.37
CA ALA A 351 3.35 -0.04 7.74
C ALA A 351 3.26 1.47 7.98
N THR A 352 4.27 2.23 7.56
CA THR A 352 4.29 3.69 7.71
C THR A 352 3.21 4.38 6.87
N ALA A 353 3.04 4.00 5.60
CA ALA A 353 2.03 4.61 4.72
C ALA A 353 0.61 4.39 5.23
N VAL A 354 0.30 3.17 5.69
CA VAL A 354 -1.02 2.82 6.23
C VAL A 354 -1.26 3.48 7.60
N ALA A 355 -0.25 3.50 8.48
CA ALA A 355 -0.36 4.17 9.78
C ALA A 355 -0.55 5.68 9.63
N VAL A 356 0.19 6.32 8.71
CA VAL A 356 0.02 7.75 8.39
C VAL A 356 -1.36 8.02 7.81
N MET A 357 -1.84 7.17 6.88
CA MET A 357 -3.21 7.29 6.35
C MET A 357 -4.25 7.22 7.47
N ALA A 358 -4.16 6.21 8.34
CA ALA A 358 -5.07 6.05 9.46
C ALA A 358 -5.01 7.24 10.43
N ALA A 359 -3.80 7.76 10.70
CA ALA A 359 -3.62 8.93 11.56
C ALA A 359 -4.23 10.20 10.95
N VAL A 360 -4.01 10.44 9.66
CA VAL A 360 -4.58 11.59 8.95
C VAL A 360 -6.11 11.51 8.92
N VAL A 361 -6.68 10.34 8.63
CA VAL A 361 -8.14 10.13 8.64
C VAL A 361 -8.72 10.29 10.05
N GLY A 362 -8.05 9.77 11.07
CA GLY A 362 -8.45 9.92 12.47
C GLY A 362 -8.43 11.38 12.93
N LEU A 363 -7.37 12.12 12.59
CA LEU A 363 -7.27 13.56 12.86
C LEU A 363 -8.34 14.36 12.09
N TRP A 364 -8.63 13.97 10.85
CA TRP A 364 -9.69 14.59 10.05
C TRP A 364 -11.07 14.39 10.68
N LEU A 365 -11.36 13.20 11.20
CA LEU A 365 -12.58 12.92 11.93
C LEU A 365 -12.66 13.73 13.24
N ALA A 366 -11.55 13.79 13.99
CA ALA A 366 -11.47 14.54 15.24
C ALA A 366 -11.67 16.06 15.04
N TRP A 367 -11.28 16.59 13.88
CA TRP A 367 -11.55 17.97 13.49
C TRP A 367 -13.05 18.26 13.33
N HIS A 368 -13.81 17.30 12.80
CA HIS A 368 -15.24 17.48 12.54
C HIS A 368 -16.13 17.09 13.73
N VAL A 369 -15.67 16.16 14.57
CA VAL A 369 -16.46 15.62 15.68
C VAL A 369 -15.60 15.41 16.92
N SER A 370 -16.07 15.94 18.06
CA SER A 370 -15.31 15.94 19.32
C SER A 370 -14.96 14.54 19.85
N TRP A 371 -15.85 13.56 19.70
CA TRP A 371 -15.56 12.17 20.08
C TRP A 371 -14.55 11.50 19.14
N GLY A 372 -14.27 12.08 17.96
CA GLY A 372 -13.28 11.56 17.01
C GLY A 372 -11.88 11.44 17.60
N VAL A 373 -11.56 12.21 18.66
CA VAL A 373 -10.30 12.06 19.41
C VAL A 373 -10.15 10.65 20.00
N LEU A 374 -11.24 10.00 20.42
CA LEU A 374 -11.21 8.64 20.93
C LEU A 374 -10.77 7.62 19.86
N VAL A 375 -11.05 7.90 18.59
CA VAL A 375 -10.68 7.05 17.45
C VAL A 375 -9.16 7.02 17.26
N LEU A 376 -8.44 8.08 17.66
CA LEU A 376 -6.97 8.10 17.63
C LEU A 376 -6.34 7.03 18.53
N ALA A 377 -7.03 6.58 19.57
CA ALA A 377 -6.55 5.47 20.41
C ALA A 377 -6.37 4.16 19.60
N LEU A 378 -7.11 4.00 18.50
CA LEU A 378 -6.98 2.83 17.61
C LEU A 378 -5.62 2.78 16.91
N LEU A 379 -4.93 3.91 16.76
CA LEU A 379 -3.58 3.97 16.20
C LEU A 379 -2.53 3.29 17.08
N ALA A 380 -2.84 3.05 18.37
CA ALA A 380 -1.97 2.32 19.27
C ALA A 380 -2.06 0.80 19.08
N VAL A 381 -3.14 0.28 18.46
CA VAL A 381 -3.37 -1.18 18.33
C VAL A 381 -2.22 -1.90 17.60
N PRO A 382 -1.67 -1.40 16.48
CA PRO A 382 -0.54 -2.03 15.80
C PRO A 382 0.76 -2.08 16.63
N LEU A 383 0.89 -1.22 17.65
CA LEU A 383 2.08 -1.16 18.51
C LEU A 383 2.06 -2.23 19.62
N ILE A 384 0.92 -2.88 19.84
CA ILE A 384 0.75 -3.88 20.90
C ILE A 384 1.34 -5.21 20.42
N LYS A 385 2.46 -5.62 21.04
CA LYS A 385 3.02 -6.96 20.85
C LYS A 385 2.10 -7.99 21.52
N PRO A 386 1.44 -8.89 20.76
CA PRO A 386 0.54 -9.85 21.35
C PRO A 386 1.35 -10.86 22.15
N THR A 387 0.98 -11.03 23.41
CA THR A 387 1.50 -12.10 24.27
C THR A 387 0.64 -13.37 24.15
N SER A 388 -0.55 -13.28 23.52
CA SER A 388 -1.48 -14.40 23.37
C SER A 388 -1.96 -14.59 21.91
N PRO A 389 -2.15 -15.84 21.46
CA PRO A 389 -2.67 -16.16 20.12
C PRO A 389 -4.15 -15.81 19.94
N LEU A 390 -4.91 -15.60 21.03
CA LEU A 390 -6.30 -15.14 20.97
C LEU A 390 -6.40 -13.66 20.59
N PHE A 391 -5.48 -12.83 21.10
CA PHE A 391 -5.43 -11.42 20.75
C PHE A 391 -5.11 -11.21 19.27
N GLY A 392 -4.14 -11.95 18.72
CA GLY A 392 -3.82 -11.89 17.28
C GLY A 392 -5.05 -12.16 16.42
N ARG A 393 -5.76 -13.26 16.69
CA ARG A 393 -7.01 -13.61 15.97
C ARG A 393 -8.11 -12.56 16.10
N ALA A 394 -8.25 -11.93 17.25
CA ALA A 394 -9.23 -10.87 17.45
C ALA A 394 -8.89 -9.63 16.61
N VAL A 395 -7.61 -9.26 16.54
CA VAL A 395 -7.12 -8.16 15.71
C VAL A 395 -7.34 -8.45 14.22
N ASP A 396 -7.03 -9.66 13.76
CA ASP A 396 -7.29 -10.10 12.38
C ASP A 396 -8.79 -10.06 12.04
N ALA A 397 -9.65 -10.45 12.99
CA ALA A 397 -11.10 -10.37 12.82
C ALA A 397 -11.58 -8.92 12.68
N VAL A 398 -11.06 -8.00 13.50
CA VAL A 398 -11.37 -6.57 13.43
C VAL A 398 -10.94 -5.98 12.09
N GLU A 399 -9.75 -6.33 11.59
CA GLU A 399 -9.28 -5.90 10.28
C GLU A 399 -10.21 -6.37 9.15
N ASN A 400 -10.57 -7.65 9.14
CA ASN A 400 -11.48 -8.22 8.15
C ASN A 400 -12.86 -7.55 8.19
N VAL A 401 -13.39 -7.31 9.39
CA VAL A 401 -14.66 -6.59 9.56
C VAL A 401 -14.54 -5.16 9.06
N ALA A 402 -13.42 -4.47 9.29
CA ALA A 402 -13.21 -3.10 8.82
C ALA A 402 -13.21 -3.02 7.29
N PHE A 403 -12.47 -3.91 6.60
CA PHE A 403 -12.49 -3.99 5.13
C PHE A 403 -13.88 -4.34 4.59
N ALA A 404 -14.57 -5.32 5.20
CA ALA A 404 -15.89 -5.73 4.78
C ALA A 404 -16.95 -4.63 4.98
N ALA A 405 -16.93 -3.93 6.12
CA ALA A 405 -17.86 -2.87 6.47
C ALA A 405 -17.64 -1.60 5.63
N CYS A 406 -16.40 -1.32 5.21
CA CYS A 406 -16.11 -0.22 4.29
C CYS A 406 -16.90 -0.33 2.98
N VAL A 407 -17.21 -1.53 2.49
CA VAL A 407 -17.93 -1.72 1.22
C VAL A 407 -19.34 -1.10 1.23
N PRO A 408 -20.29 -1.55 2.08
CA PRO A 408 -21.61 -0.96 2.13
C PRO A 408 -21.59 0.50 2.59
N LEU A 409 -20.67 0.87 3.49
CA LEU A 409 -20.57 2.25 3.99
C LEU A 409 -20.10 3.22 2.89
N ALA A 410 -19.12 2.83 2.07
CA ALA A 410 -18.65 3.63 0.95
C ALA A 410 -19.73 3.74 -0.14
N LEU A 411 -20.43 2.64 -0.46
CA LEU A 411 -21.55 2.68 -1.40
C LEU A 411 -22.70 3.57 -0.92
N HIS A 412 -22.96 3.63 0.39
CA HIS A 412 -23.97 4.52 0.95
C HIS A 412 -23.67 6.00 0.65
N THR A 413 -22.40 6.42 0.67
CA THR A 413 -22.01 7.81 0.34
C THR A 413 -22.28 8.21 -1.11
N THR A 414 -22.58 7.24 -1.99
CA THR A 414 -22.86 7.49 -3.41
C THR A 414 -24.35 7.75 -3.69
N GLY A 415 -25.23 7.58 -2.70
CA GLY A 415 -26.69 7.66 -2.90
C GLY A 415 -27.30 6.44 -3.60
N LEU A 416 -26.50 5.40 -3.92
CA LEU A 416 -26.97 4.19 -4.61
C LEU A 416 -28.15 3.52 -3.91
N PHE A 417 -28.11 3.38 -2.59
CA PHE A 417 -29.21 2.75 -1.84
C PHE A 417 -30.50 3.58 -1.87
N GLU A 418 -30.39 4.90 -1.90
CA GLU A 418 -31.56 5.79 -2.01
C GLU A 418 -32.14 5.72 -3.42
N ALA A 419 -31.29 5.69 -4.44
CA ALA A 419 -31.70 5.50 -5.83
C ALA A 419 -32.45 4.17 -6.03
N ILE A 420 -31.95 3.07 -5.45
CA ILE A 420 -32.61 1.76 -5.51
C ILE A 420 -33.95 1.78 -4.76
N ARG A 421 -34.00 2.40 -3.57
CA ARG A 421 -35.24 2.52 -2.78
C ARG A 421 -36.30 3.40 -3.44
N GLY A 422 -35.90 4.39 -4.24
CA GLY A 422 -36.85 5.25 -4.97
C GLY A 422 -37.43 4.62 -6.24
N ILE A 423 -36.92 3.46 -6.67
CA ILE A 423 -37.44 2.70 -7.82
C ILE A 423 -38.59 1.76 -7.41
N GLY A 424 -38.60 1.31 -6.14
CA GLY A 424 -39.66 0.48 -5.55
C GLY A 424 -40.70 1.32 -4.84
#